data_AF-A0A846UDW8-F1
#
_entry.id   AF-A0A846UDW8-F1
#
_cell.length_a   1.000
_cell.length_b   1.000
_cell.length_c   1.000
_cell.angle_alpha   90.00
_cell.angle_beta   90.00
_cell.angle_gamma   90.00
#
_symmetry.space_group_name_H-M   'P 1'
#
loop_
_entity.id
_entity.type
_entity.pdbx_description
1 polymer ?
#
loop_
_entity_poly.entity_id
_entity_poly.type
_entity_poly.pdbx_seq_one_letter_code
_entity_poly.pdbx_strand_id
1 'polypeptide(L)'
;MRQLAQLHRRSYGSSRTSNPVLHRETSLRSYRCHFHPADRSGFPAACDTGVLPFVQVKARDAEHAQRVAHQLTGCSISNVERLDEVAA
;
A
#
# COMPACT_ATOMS: atom_id res chain seq x y z
N MET A 1 32.63 -35.72 -56.95
CA MET A 1 31.53 -36.62 -56.54
C MET A 1 31.18 -36.26 -55.10
N ARG A 2 30.17 -35.41 -54.88
CA ARG A 2 28.84 -35.77 -54.30
C ARG A 2 28.99 -36.28 -52.85
N GLN A 3 28.31 -35.79 -51.81
CA GLN A 3 26.97 -35.21 -51.77
C GLN A 3 26.68 -34.64 -50.35
N LEU A 4 26.12 -33.44 -50.32
CA LEU A 4 24.96 -32.97 -49.54
C LEU A 4 24.78 -33.34 -48.05
N ALA A 5 24.84 -32.27 -47.25
CA ALA A 5 23.74 -31.75 -46.42
C ALA A 5 22.86 -32.75 -45.66
N GLN A 6 22.97 -32.74 -44.32
CA GLN A 6 21.83 -32.99 -43.45
C GLN A 6 21.76 -31.96 -42.33
N LEU A 7 20.71 -31.14 -42.42
CA LEU A 7 20.23 -30.23 -41.39
C LEU A 7 19.95 -30.99 -40.10
N HIS A 8 20.53 -30.56 -38.99
CA HIS A 8 19.89 -30.70 -37.68
C HIS A 8 19.31 -29.36 -37.27
N ARG A 9 18.06 -29.13 -37.71
CA ARG A 9 17.11 -28.31 -36.96
C ARG A 9 16.85 -29.01 -35.63
N ARG A 10 17.02 -28.30 -34.51
CA ARG A 10 16.43 -28.50 -33.16
C ARG A 10 17.34 -27.74 -32.20
N SER A 11 16.92 -26.84 -31.34
CA SER A 11 15.62 -26.29 -31.00
C SER A 11 15.91 -24.93 -30.38
N TYR A 12 15.09 -23.95 -30.72
CA TYR A 12 14.92 -22.77 -29.89
C TYR A 12 14.46 -23.18 -28.50
N GLY A 13 14.97 -22.49 -27.48
CA GLY A 13 14.27 -22.28 -26.21
C GLY A 13 14.13 -23.49 -25.31
N SER A 14 15.01 -23.60 -24.31
CA SER A 14 14.67 -24.33 -23.09
C SER A 14 15.02 -23.48 -21.89
N SER A 15 14.01 -22.74 -21.46
CA SER A 15 13.73 -22.49 -20.05
C SER A 15 14.83 -21.77 -19.28
N ARG A 16 15.12 -20.52 -19.68
CA ARG A 16 15.36 -19.51 -18.66
C ARG A 16 14.06 -19.44 -17.88
N THR A 17 14.00 -20.18 -16.77
CA THR A 17 12.89 -20.18 -15.83
C THR A 17 12.58 -18.72 -15.55
N SER A 18 11.51 -18.25 -16.20
CA SER A 18 10.84 -17.04 -15.79
C SER A 18 10.48 -17.31 -14.35
N ASN A 19 11.14 -16.60 -13.46
CA ASN A 19 10.72 -16.51 -12.09
C ASN A 19 9.75 -15.31 -12.11
N PRO A 20 8.43 -15.47 -12.33
CA PRO A 20 7.53 -14.42 -11.93
C PRO A 20 7.46 -14.52 -10.42
N VAL A 21 8.50 -14.00 -9.75
CA VAL A 21 8.27 -13.45 -8.43
C VAL A 21 7.36 -12.26 -8.74
N LEU A 22 6.05 -12.53 -8.75
CA LEU A 22 5.05 -11.56 -8.40
C LEU A 22 5.49 -11.07 -7.01
N HIS A 23 6.45 -10.16 -6.97
CA HIS A 23 6.42 -9.09 -6.00
C HIS A 23 5.11 -8.38 -6.32
N ARG A 24 4.01 -8.98 -5.86
CA ARG A 24 2.85 -8.26 -5.41
C ARG A 24 3.39 -7.51 -4.21
N GLU A 25 4.18 -6.49 -4.53
CA GLU A 25 4.63 -5.48 -3.63
C GLU A 25 3.30 -4.92 -3.15
N THR A 26 2.87 -5.42 -2.01
CA THR A 26 1.79 -4.82 -1.27
C THR A 26 2.43 -3.57 -0.69
N SER A 27 2.85 -2.66 -1.58
CA SER A 27 3.58 -1.44 -1.25
C SER A 27 2.66 -0.71 -0.29
N LEU A 28 3.01 -0.79 0.99
CA LEU A 28 2.23 -0.15 2.03
C LEU A 28 2.40 1.34 1.78
N ARG A 29 1.30 1.99 1.43
CA ARG A 29 1.23 3.42 1.18
C ARG A 29 1.08 4.11 2.53
N SER A 30 1.66 5.29 2.64
CA SER A 30 1.51 6.13 3.82
C SER A 30 0.16 6.83 3.75
N TYR A 31 -0.59 6.80 4.84
CA TYR A 31 -1.87 7.48 4.96
C TYR A 31 -1.87 8.33 6.23
N ARG A 32 -2.52 9.49 6.15
CA ARG A 32 -2.81 10.37 7.28
C ARG A 32 -4.30 10.30 7.58
N CYS A 33 -4.63 9.81 8.76
CA CYS A 33 -6.00 9.67 9.22
C CYS A 33 -6.28 10.72 10.27
N HIS A 34 -7.22 11.63 9.99
CA HIS A 34 -7.72 12.61 10.95
C HIS A 34 -8.90 12.03 11.72
N PHE A 35 -8.91 12.25 13.03
CA PHE A 35 -9.96 11.76 13.89
C PHE A 35 -10.43 12.86 14.84
N HIS A 36 -11.69 12.77 15.26
CA HIS A 36 -12.17 13.58 16.38
C HIS A 36 -11.89 12.82 17.66
N PRO A 37 -11.02 13.33 18.55
CA PRO A 37 -10.89 12.76 19.88
C PRO A 37 -12.25 12.94 20.58
N ALA A 38 -12.83 11.84 21.03
CA ALA A 38 -13.94 11.91 21.96
C ALA A 38 -13.35 12.10 23.36
N ASP A 39 -13.84 13.10 24.09
CA ASP A 39 -13.54 13.22 25.52
C ASP A 39 -14.11 11.99 26.27
N ARG A 40 -13.67 11.75 27.51
CA ARG A 40 -14.19 10.67 28.39
C ARG A 40 -15.70 10.69 28.56
N SER A 41 -16.32 11.82 28.25
CA SER A 41 -17.75 12.08 28.27
C SER A 41 -18.48 11.72 26.96
N GLY A 42 -17.76 11.30 25.92
CA GLY A 42 -18.32 10.96 24.59
C GLY A 42 -18.62 12.18 23.71
N PHE A 43 -18.30 13.39 24.17
CA PHE A 43 -18.41 14.60 23.37
C PHE A 43 -17.14 14.81 22.53
N PRO A 44 -17.23 15.39 21.32
CA PRO A 44 -16.04 15.75 20.56
C PRO A 44 -15.21 16.74 21.38
N ALA A 45 -14.01 16.33 21.79
CA ALA A 45 -13.12 17.20 22.54
C ALA A 45 -12.73 18.37 21.64
N ALA A 46 -12.92 19.59 22.14
CA ALA A 46 -12.54 20.79 21.42
C ALA A 46 -11.03 20.73 21.14
N CYS A 47 -10.66 20.70 19.87
CA CYS A 47 -9.28 20.95 19.50
C CYS A 47 -9.08 22.46 19.66
N ASP A 48 -8.59 22.91 20.83
CA ASP A 48 -8.38 24.33 21.15
C ASP A 48 -7.55 25.09 20.10
N THR A 49 -6.77 24.37 19.28
CA THR A 49 -5.93 24.89 18.20
C THR A 49 -6.61 24.93 16.82
N GLY A 50 -7.85 24.45 16.69
CA GLY A 50 -8.55 24.36 15.40
C GLY A 50 -7.97 23.31 14.43
N VAL A 51 -6.96 22.55 14.86
CA VAL A 51 -6.33 21.47 14.08
C VAL A 51 -6.78 20.13 14.63
N LEU A 52 -7.40 19.31 13.78
CA LEU A 52 -7.77 17.95 14.15
C LEU A 52 -6.51 17.09 14.31
N PRO A 53 -6.39 16.30 15.39
CA PRO A 53 -5.30 15.36 15.55
C PRO A 53 -5.35 14.32 14.45
N PHE A 54 -4.16 13.82 14.10
CA PHE A 54 -4.00 12.84 13.04
C PHE A 54 -3.05 11.74 13.48
N VAL A 55 -3.22 10.56 12.89
CA VAL A 55 -2.25 9.47 12.93
C VAL A 55 -1.75 9.18 11.53
N GLN A 56 -0.48 8.79 11.42
CA GLN A 56 0.07 8.28 10.17
C GLN A 56 0.20 6.77 10.24
N VAL A 57 -0.37 6.08 9.28
CA VAL A 57 -0.35 4.61 9.21
C VAL A 57 0.13 4.17 7.84
N LYS A 58 0.89 3.06 7.83
CA LYS A 58 1.25 2.37 6.59
C LYS A 58 0.22 1.27 6.33
N ALA A 59 -0.48 1.37 5.22
CA ALA A 59 -1.53 0.44 4.86
C ALA A 59 -1.51 0.17 3.36
N ARG A 60 -2.10 -0.96 2.94
CA ARG A 60 -2.18 -1.31 1.53
C ARG A 60 -3.23 -0.47 0.76
N ASP A 61 -4.24 0.02 1.47
CA ASP A 61 -5.39 0.74 0.94
C ASP A 61 -5.99 1.68 2.01
N ALA A 62 -6.86 2.61 1.59
CA ALA A 62 -7.44 3.63 2.48
C ALA A 62 -8.39 3.03 3.54
N GLU A 63 -9.13 1.97 3.21
CA GLU A 63 -10.03 1.30 4.17
C GLU A 63 -9.23 0.56 5.26
N HIS A 64 -8.12 -0.04 4.87
CA HIS A 64 -7.19 -0.68 5.78
C HIS A 64 -6.51 0.36 6.67
N ALA A 65 -6.11 1.51 6.11
CA ALA A 65 -5.61 2.65 6.89
C ALA A 65 -6.64 3.13 7.91
N GLN A 66 -7.89 3.31 7.49
CA GLN A 66 -8.98 3.73 8.36
C GLN A 66 -9.20 2.76 9.52
N ARG A 67 -9.22 1.45 9.22
CA ARG A 67 -9.40 0.40 10.25
C ARG A 67 -8.26 0.40 11.26
N VAL A 68 -7.02 0.47 10.78
CA VAL A 68 -5.83 0.52 11.66
C VAL A 68 -5.85 1.80 12.50
N ALA A 69 -6.13 2.95 11.90
CA ALA A 69 -6.23 4.21 12.63
C ALA A 69 -7.34 4.18 13.68
N HIS A 70 -8.50 3.60 13.37
CA HIS A 70 -9.59 3.43 14.33
C HIS A 70 -9.18 2.51 15.49
N GLN A 71 -8.49 1.40 15.21
CA GLN A 71 -7.98 0.50 16.25
C GLN A 71 -6.92 1.15 17.15
N LEU A 72 -6.06 2.00 16.59
CA LEU A 72 -5.00 2.69 17.33
C LEU A 72 -5.55 3.82 18.21
N THR A 73 -6.54 4.56 17.71
CA THR A 73 -7.08 5.75 18.39
C THR A 73 -8.30 5.46 19.24
N GLY A 74 -9.02 4.36 18.96
CA GLY A 74 -10.35 4.08 19.51
C GLY A 74 -11.43 5.08 19.06
N CYS A 75 -11.10 6.00 18.15
CA CYS A 75 -11.97 7.09 17.72
C CYS A 75 -12.42 6.90 16.28
N SER A 76 -13.60 7.41 15.93
CA SER A 76 -14.07 7.44 14.54
C SER A 76 -13.15 8.33 13.69
N ILE A 77 -12.72 7.80 12.55
CA ILE A 77 -11.88 8.50 11.60
C ILE A 77 -12.77 9.34 10.69
N SER A 78 -12.50 10.65 10.61
CA SER A 78 -13.28 11.60 9.81
C SER A 78 -12.75 11.75 8.39
N ASN A 79 -11.43 11.69 8.24
CA ASN A 79 -10.78 11.87 6.94
C ASN A 79 -9.55 10.97 6.83
N VAL A 80 -9.33 10.38 5.65
CA VAL A 80 -8.16 9.57 5.34
C VAL A 80 -7.53 10.11 4.07
N GLU A 81 -6.39 10.76 4.23
CA GLU A 81 -5.61 11.31 3.14
C GLU A 81 -4.45 10.37 2.83
N ARG A 82 -4.24 10.06 1.56
CA ARG A 82 -3.04 9.33 1.16
C ARG A 82 -1.86 10.29 1.12
N LEU A 83 -0.82 9.98 1.87
CA LEU A 83 0.47 10.62 1.75
C LEU A 83 1.20 9.90 0.62
N ASP A 84 0.95 10.33 -0.62
CA ASP A 84 1.90 10.01 -1.68
C ASP A 84 3.26 10.55 -1.23
N GLU A 85 4.28 9.69 -1.27
CA GLU A 85 5.65 10.14 -1.13
C GLU A 85 5.86 11.14 -2.26
N VAL A 86 5.70 12.43 -1.96
CA VAL A 86 6.16 13.49 -2.83
C VAL A 86 7.66 13.26 -2.91
N ALA A 87 8.08 12.62 -4.00
CA ALA A 87 9.47 12.55 -4.39
C ALA A 87 9.95 14.01 -4.45
N ALA A 88 10.65 14.43 -3.39
CA ALA A 88 11.39 15.67 -3.35
C ALA A 88 12.69 15.51 -4.15
#